data_AF-A0A3M6ZQ66-F1
#
_entry.id   AF-A0A3M6ZQ66-F1
#
_cell.length_a   1.000
_cell.length_b   1.000
_cell.length_c   1.000
_cell.angle_alpha   90.00
_cell.angle_beta   90.00
_cell.angle_gamma   90.00
#
_symmetry.space_group_name_H-M   'P 1'
#
loop_
_entity.id
_entity.type
_entity.pdbx_description
1 polymer ?
#
loop_
_entity_poly.entity_id
_entity_poly.type
_entity_poly.pdbx_seq_one_letter_code
_entity_poly.pdbx_strand_id
1 'polypeptide(L)'
;MYLKELRAYKPAPVKPTDADGQVQKFTIPKAPQSPEEADLANDLKAYEDQVPEVEGQTTGASEPAPVEQDWFEEPEEDEEEAHH
;
A
#
# COMPACT_ATOMS: atom_id res chain seq x y z
N MET A 1 -17.59 -63.20 -40.72
CA MET A 1 -16.41 -62.92 -39.86
C MET A 1 -16.38 -61.46 -39.44
N TYR A 2 -16.33 -60.52 -40.37
CA TYR A 2 -16.18 -59.07 -40.10
C TYR A 2 -17.20 -58.44 -39.12
N LEU A 3 -18.50 -58.71 -39.24
CA LEU A 3 -19.52 -58.12 -38.35
C LEU A 3 -19.47 -58.64 -36.91
N LYS A 4 -18.95 -59.86 -36.70
CA LYS A 4 -18.79 -60.44 -35.36
C LYS A 4 -17.62 -59.80 -34.63
N GLU A 5 -16.53 -59.55 -35.35
CA GLU A 5 -15.33 -58.91 -34.83
C GLU A 5 -15.57 -57.43 -34.50
N LEU A 6 -16.31 -56.69 -35.35
CA LEU A 6 -16.68 -55.30 -35.07
C LEU A 6 -17.58 -55.16 -33.83
N ARG A 7 -18.52 -56.09 -33.61
CA ARG A 7 -19.37 -56.08 -32.41
C ARG A 7 -18.63 -56.54 -31.15
N ALA A 8 -17.58 -57.33 -31.29
CA ALA A 8 -16.75 -57.79 -30.18
C ALA A 8 -15.67 -56.76 -29.80
N TYR A 9 -15.40 -55.78 -30.68
CA TYR A 9 -14.40 -54.76 -30.42
C TYR A 9 -14.84 -53.82 -29.31
N LYS A 10 -14.04 -53.77 -28.24
CA LYS A 10 -14.20 -52.84 -27.13
C LYS A 10 -13.14 -51.75 -27.27
N PRO A 11 -13.53 -50.47 -27.46
CA PRO A 11 -12.56 -49.40 -27.52
C PRO A 11 -11.80 -49.32 -26.20
N ALA A 12 -10.52 -48.96 -26.28
CA ALA A 12 -9.69 -48.78 -25.09
C ALA A 12 -10.27 -47.65 -24.21
N PRO A 13 -10.27 -47.81 -22.87
CA PRO A 13 -10.76 -46.78 -21.97
C PRO A 13 -9.89 -45.53 -22.08
N VAL A 14 -10.54 -44.39 -22.36
CA VAL A 14 -9.87 -43.09 -22.46
C VAL A 14 -9.33 -42.71 -21.09
N LYS A 15 -8.03 -42.46 -21.01
CA LYS A 15 -7.39 -42.02 -19.77
C LYS A 15 -7.51 -40.50 -19.65
N PRO A 16 -7.61 -39.93 -18.43
CA PRO A 16 -7.64 -38.48 -18.25
C PRO A 16 -6.42 -37.77 -18.85
N THR A 17 -5.30 -38.46 -18.93
CA THR A 17 -4.02 -37.97 -19.47
C THR A 17 -3.91 -38.05 -20.99
N ASP A 18 -4.86 -38.69 -21.70
CA ASP A 18 -4.78 -38.81 -23.17
C ASP A 18 -4.77 -37.45 -23.87
N ALA A 19 -5.38 -36.44 -23.24
CA ALA A 19 -5.42 -35.07 -23.75
C ALA A 19 -4.17 -34.26 -23.42
N ASP A 20 -3.33 -34.67 -22.46
CA ASP A 20 -2.27 -33.82 -21.89
C ASP A 20 -1.17 -33.40 -22.88
N GLY A 21 -1.00 -34.13 -24.00
CA GLY A 21 -0.09 -33.78 -25.10
C GLY A 21 -0.80 -33.31 -26.38
N GLN A 22 -2.13 -33.32 -26.38
CA GLN A 22 -2.96 -32.91 -27.54
C GLN A 22 -3.52 -31.50 -27.35
N VAL A 23 -3.59 -31.01 -26.10
CA VAL A 23 -4.10 -29.69 -25.77
C VAL A 23 -3.00 -28.81 -25.18
N GLN A 24 -2.94 -27.56 -25.61
CA GLN A 24 -2.08 -26.59 -24.95
C GLN A 24 -2.68 -26.18 -23.61
N LYS A 25 -1.88 -26.33 -22.55
CA LYS A 25 -2.25 -25.91 -21.20
C LYS A 25 -2.04 -24.40 -21.07
N PHE A 26 -3.13 -23.66 -21.00
CA PHE A 26 -3.09 -22.23 -20.74
C PHE A 26 -2.90 -21.99 -19.24
N THR A 27 -1.75 -21.43 -18.87
CA THR A 27 -1.52 -20.93 -17.51
C THR A 27 -1.65 -19.42 -17.51
N ILE A 28 -2.30 -18.87 -16.48
CA ILE A 28 -2.37 -17.42 -16.30
C ILE A 28 -0.94 -16.93 -16.01
N PRO A 29 -0.41 -15.95 -16.78
CA PRO A 29 0.89 -15.39 -16.51
C PRO A 29 0.88 -14.71 -15.14
N LYS A 30 2.01 -14.79 -14.42
CA LYS A 30 2.16 -14.07 -13.16
C LYS A 30 1.95 -12.57 -13.42
N ALA A 31 1.12 -11.93 -12.60
CA ALA A 31 0.92 -10.49 -12.68
C ALA A 31 2.28 -9.77 -12.55
N PRO A 32 2.53 -8.71 -13.34
CA PRO A 32 3.72 -7.91 -13.17
C PRO A 32 3.73 -7.33 -11.75
N GLN A 33 4.90 -7.31 -11.12
CA GLN A 33 5.04 -6.55 -9.87
C GLN A 33 4.86 -5.07 -10.17
N SER A 34 4.01 -4.40 -9.40
CA SER A 34 3.87 -2.94 -9.46
C SER A 34 5.20 -2.31 -9.03
N PRO A 35 5.75 -1.35 -9.78
CA PRO A 35 6.98 -0.67 -9.38
C PRO A 35 6.81 0.13 -8.09
N GLU A 36 5.59 0.62 -7.80
CA GLU A 36 5.27 1.39 -6.59
C GLU A 36 5.19 0.51 -5.33
N GLU A 37 5.01 -0.79 -5.48
CA GLU A 37 4.86 -1.72 -4.34
C GLU A 37 6.16 -2.47 -4.01
N ALA A 38 7.26 -2.13 -4.68
CA ALA A 38 8.53 -2.82 -4.52
C ALA A 38 9.15 -2.61 -3.12
N ASP A 39 8.88 -1.46 -2.48
CA ASP A 39 9.47 -1.11 -1.18
C ASP A 39 8.50 -0.50 -0.16
N LEU A 40 7.22 -0.90 -0.24
CA LEU A 40 6.17 -0.43 0.68
C LEU A 40 6.53 -0.56 2.17
N ALA A 41 7.30 -1.59 2.54
CA ALA A 41 7.68 -1.81 3.93
C ALA A 41 8.66 -0.73 4.44
N ASN A 42 9.62 -0.31 3.62
CA ASN A 42 10.52 0.78 3.99
C ASN A 42 9.84 2.14 3.88
N ASP A 43 8.96 2.33 2.90
CA ASP A 43 8.20 3.58 2.73
C ASP A 43 7.28 3.83 3.92
N LEU A 44 6.57 2.80 4.40
CA LEU A 44 5.75 2.89 5.61
C LEU A 44 6.59 3.19 6.84
N LYS A 45 7.74 2.54 6.98
CA LYS A 45 8.66 2.80 8.09
C LYS A 45 9.20 4.24 8.05
N ALA A 46 9.59 4.72 6.88
CA ALA A 46 10.09 6.09 6.70
C ALA A 46 9.02 7.13 7.06
N TYR A 47 7.76 6.85 6.73
CA TYR A 47 6.63 7.69 7.13
C TYR A 47 6.39 7.66 8.64
N GLU A 48 6.47 6.48 9.28
CA GLU A 48 6.35 6.34 10.74
C GLU A 48 7.49 7.03 11.50
N ASP A 49 8.72 6.95 10.98
CA ASP A 49 9.91 7.57 11.55
C ASP A 49 9.98 9.09 11.27
N GLN A 50 9.12 9.61 10.38
CA GLN A 50 9.12 11.02 10.01
C GLN A 50 8.61 11.88 11.18
N VAL A 51 9.54 12.51 11.88
CA VAL A 51 9.21 13.54 12.88
C VAL A 51 8.73 14.79 12.14
N PRO A 52 7.55 15.35 12.46
CA PRO A 52 7.10 16.58 11.84
C PRO A 52 8.09 17.70 12.11
N GLU A 53 8.56 18.35 11.03
CA GLU A 53 9.41 19.53 11.11
C GLU A 53 8.57 20.70 11.63
N VAL A 54 8.70 20.96 12.94
CA VAL A 54 8.18 22.18 13.56
C VAL A 54 9.22 23.26 13.33
N GLU A 55 8.85 24.36 12.67
CA GLU A 55 9.71 25.54 12.54
C GLU A 55 10.18 25.97 13.94
N GLY A 56 11.49 25.87 14.21
CA GLY A 56 12.12 26.20 15.49
C GLY A 56 12.79 25.05 16.23
N GLN A 57 12.54 23.78 15.87
CA GLN A 57 13.16 22.63 16.53
C GLN A 57 14.52 22.27 15.90
N THR A 58 15.52 23.14 16.10
CA THR A 58 16.93 22.77 15.93
C THR A 58 17.32 21.72 16.97
N THR A 59 18.16 20.77 16.58
CA THR A 59 18.68 19.62 17.35
C THR A 59 19.63 20.04 18.49
N GLY A 60 19.32 21.12 19.20
CA GLY A 60 20.06 21.65 20.34
C GLY A 60 19.08 22.04 21.43
N ALA A 61 18.73 21.10 22.30
CA ALA A 61 17.99 21.35 23.54
C ALA A 61 18.86 22.10 24.57
N SER A 62 19.41 23.25 24.19
CA SER A 62 20.27 24.06 25.07
C SER A 62 20.19 25.57 24.83
N GLU A 63 19.20 26.05 24.08
CA GLU A 63 18.85 27.48 24.08
C GLU A 63 17.47 27.66 24.71
N PRO A 64 17.31 28.60 25.68
CA PRO A 64 16.03 28.85 26.29
C PRO A 64 15.04 29.30 25.21
N ALA A 65 13.87 28.67 25.19
CA ALA A 65 12.78 29.10 24.31
C ALA A 65 12.52 30.60 24.50
N PRO A 66 12.30 31.37 23.42
CA PRO A 66 11.97 32.78 23.53
C PRO A 66 10.71 32.93 24.39
N VAL A 67 10.71 33.94 25.27
CA VAL A 67 9.58 34.25 26.14
C VAL A 67 8.31 34.36 25.31
N GLU A 68 7.30 33.55 25.64
CA GLU A 68 5.98 33.61 25.00
C GLU A 68 5.43 35.02 25.22
N GLN A 69 5.29 35.80 24.15
CA GLN A 69 4.61 37.08 24.19
C GLN A 69 3.11 36.81 24.18
N ASP A 70 2.38 37.39 25.13
CA ASP A 70 0.94 37.19 25.26
C ASP A 70 0.21 38.04 24.20
N TRP A 71 0.12 37.50 22.99
CA TRP A 71 -0.49 38.16 21.83
C TRP A 71 -2.02 38.28 21.91
N PHE A 72 -2.63 37.75 22.98
CA PHE A 72 -4.08 37.75 23.18
C PHE A 72 -4.52 38.59 24.39
N GLU A 73 -3.60 39.28 25.06
CA GLU A 73 -3.94 40.21 26.14
C GLU A 73 -4.55 41.49 25.55
N GLU A 74 -5.84 41.69 25.77
CA GLU A 74 -6.52 42.96 25.47
C GLU A 74 -5.94 44.03 26.41
N PRO A 75 -5.50 45.21 25.92
CA PRO A 75 -4.99 46.24 26.80
C PRO A 75 -6.12 46.74 27.71
N GLU A 76 -6.18 46.21 28.92
CA GLU A 76 -6.89 46.82 30.05
C GLU A 76 -6.15 48.12 30.39
N GLU A 77 -6.45 49.21 29.67
CA GLU A 77 -6.37 50.62 30.10
C GLU A 77 -6.43 51.54 28.86
N ASP A 78 -7.62 51.69 28.27
CA ASP A 78 -8.03 52.91 27.53
C ASP A 78 -9.58 53.02 27.39
N GLU A 79 -10.36 52.29 28.19
CA GLU A 79 -11.83 52.37 28.18
C GLU A 79 -12.43 53.37 29.18
N GLU A 80 -11.61 54.09 29.97
CA GLU A 80 -12.10 55.11 30.91
C GLU A 80 -11.97 56.57 30.43
N GLU A 81 -11.27 56.87 29.32
CA GLU A 81 -11.11 58.27 28.85
C GLU A 81 -11.90 58.65 27.58
N ALA A 82 -12.61 57.72 26.94
CA ALA A 82 -13.38 58.01 25.71
C ALA A 82 -14.92 58.12 25.90
N HIS A 83 -15.41 58.18 27.13
CA HIS A 83 -16.84 58.32 27.44
C HIS A 83 -17.16 59.46 28.43
N HIS A 84 -16.75 60.69 28.09
CA HIS A 84 -17.29 61.92 28.69
C HIS A 84 -17.60 62.98 27.62
#